data_AF-A0A946JT43-F1
#
_entry.id   AF-A0A946JT43-F1
#
_cell.length_a   1.000
_cell.length_b   1.000
_cell.length_c   1.000
_cell.angle_alpha   90.00
_cell.angle_beta   90.00
_cell.angle_gamma   90.00
#
_symmetry.space_group_name_H-M   'P 1'
#
loop_
_entity.id
_entity.type
_entity.pdbx_description
1 polymer ?
#
loop_
_entity_poly.entity_id
_entity_poly.type
_entity_poly.pdbx_seq_one_letter_code
_entity_poly.pdbx_strand_id
1 'polypeptide(L)'
;MRILILCLMSFLMAVPSGTTPPEQPLIREYSPPGNMDALIQNYSEDTAYLLVQLNLKSDSLVTRVMDSLPLAQLNHGPASYQRMMDISTFNRLEETITSPFYQIISADYHLPNSRSFWVQVHEGSETQGTWTDDEA
;
A
#
# COMPACT_ATOMS: atom_id res chain seq x y z
N MET A 1 -47.63 -15.58 55.51
CA MET A 1 -46.31 -16.23 55.32
C MET A 1 -46.53 -17.44 54.45
N ARG A 2 -45.79 -17.78 53.39
CA ARG A 2 -44.68 -17.16 52.65
C ARG A 2 -44.61 -17.96 51.33
N ILE A 3 -44.69 -17.27 50.19
CA ILE A 3 -43.88 -17.45 48.96
C ILE A 3 -43.86 -18.89 48.41
N LEU A 4 -44.71 -19.33 47.48
CA LEU A 4 -44.90 -18.92 46.07
C LEU A 4 -43.60 -18.90 45.23
N ILE A 5 -43.42 -19.98 44.45
CA ILE A 5 -42.84 -20.07 43.09
C ILE A 5 -41.49 -19.39 42.87
N LEU A 6 -40.43 -20.17 42.60
CA LEU A 6 -39.30 -19.79 41.73
C LEU A 6 -38.28 -20.94 41.64
N CYS A 7 -38.51 -21.93 40.77
CA CYS A 7 -37.50 -22.94 40.44
C CYS A 7 -37.37 -23.23 38.93
N LEU A 8 -37.94 -22.39 38.06
CA LEU A 8 -37.94 -22.67 36.63
C LEU A 8 -37.95 -21.38 35.81
N MET A 9 -36.85 -20.62 35.80
CA MET A 9 -36.47 -19.68 34.73
C MET A 9 -35.11 -19.04 35.06
N SER A 10 -34.04 -19.84 35.04
CA SER A 10 -32.66 -19.33 34.97
C SER A 10 -31.99 -19.74 33.66
N PHE A 11 -32.79 -19.84 32.60
CA PHE A 11 -32.31 -19.91 31.22
C PHE A 11 -32.86 -18.70 30.47
N LEU A 12 -32.58 -17.51 31.00
CA LEU A 12 -32.80 -16.27 30.26
C LEU A 12 -31.71 -16.21 29.20
N MET A 13 -32.09 -16.62 27.99
CA MET A 13 -31.47 -16.38 26.69
C MET A 13 -30.26 -15.42 26.76
N ALA A 14 -29.05 -15.97 26.65
CA ALA A 14 -27.94 -15.20 26.08
C ALA A 14 -28.32 -14.94 24.62
N VAL A 15 -29.03 -13.84 24.39
CA VAL A 15 -29.24 -13.32 23.04
C VAL A 15 -27.85 -12.95 22.54
N PRO A 16 -27.32 -13.58 21.47
CA PRO A 16 -26.13 -13.05 20.85
C PRO A 16 -26.53 -11.68 20.31
N SER A 17 -26.11 -10.61 20.98
CA SER A 17 -26.14 -9.25 20.45
C SER A 17 -25.08 -9.14 19.35
N GLY A 18 -25.17 -10.03 18.36
CA GLY A 18 -24.36 -10.03 17.15
C GLY A 18 -25.00 -9.11 16.12
N THR A 19 -25.26 -7.86 16.47
CA THR A 19 -25.28 -6.83 15.44
C THR A 19 -23.82 -6.58 15.12
N THR A 20 -23.26 -7.33 14.18
CA THR A 20 -22.08 -6.84 13.46
C THR A 20 -22.43 -5.45 12.99
N PRO A 21 -21.70 -4.39 13.41
CA PRO A 21 -21.92 -3.06 12.88
C PRO A 21 -21.94 -3.18 11.35
N PRO A 22 -22.88 -2.52 10.66
CA PRO A 22 -22.83 -2.49 9.20
C PRO A 22 -21.43 -2.02 8.82
N GLU A 23 -20.76 -2.77 7.92
CA GLU A 23 -19.44 -2.39 7.44
C GLU A 23 -19.52 -0.96 6.89
N GLN A 24 -19.03 -0.01 7.66
CA GLN A 24 -18.99 1.38 7.22
C GLN A 24 -17.94 1.45 6.13
N PRO A 25 -18.29 1.97 4.93
CA PRO A 25 -17.30 2.13 3.88
C PRO A 25 -16.16 3.01 4.41
N LEU A 26 -14.96 2.45 4.41
CA LEU A 26 -13.77 3.17 4.85
C LEU A 26 -13.40 4.18 3.76
N ILE A 27 -13.87 5.43 3.92
CA ILE A 27 -13.52 6.51 3.00
C ILE A 27 -12.05 6.86 3.27
N ARG A 28 -11.16 6.39 2.39
CA ARG A 28 -9.75 6.78 2.42
C ARG A 28 -9.57 8.05 1.60
N GLU A 29 -9.02 9.09 2.22
CA GLU A 29 -8.63 10.28 1.48
C GLU A 29 -7.55 9.91 0.44
N TYR A 30 -7.68 10.51 -0.74
CA TYR A 30 -6.66 10.36 -1.78
C TYR A 30 -5.33 10.91 -1.26
N SER A 31 -4.26 10.14 -1.44
CA SER A 31 -2.90 10.60 -1.19
C SER A 31 -2.02 10.28 -2.39
N PRO A 32 -1.10 11.19 -2.77
CA PRO A 32 -0.19 10.91 -3.88
C PRO A 32 0.73 9.74 -3.54
N PRO A 33 1.07 8.88 -4.52
CA PRO A 33 2.10 7.88 -4.32
C PRO A 33 3.45 8.54 -4.04
N GLY A 34 4.26 7.91 -3.19
CA GLY A 34 5.64 8.35 -2.97
C GLY A 34 6.50 8.20 -4.22
N ASN A 35 7.46 9.11 -4.38
CA ASN A 35 8.34 9.13 -5.54
C ASN A 35 9.26 7.89 -5.57
N MET A 36 9.56 7.40 -6.77
CA MET A 36 10.41 6.22 -6.94
C MET A 36 11.87 6.50 -6.55
N ASP A 37 12.32 7.72 -6.79
CA ASP A 37 13.64 8.27 -6.47
C ASP A 37 13.69 8.94 -5.08
N ALA A 38 12.67 8.73 -4.24
CA ALA A 38 12.60 9.38 -2.92
C ALA A 38 13.79 9.10 -1.98
N LEU A 39 14.52 8.00 -2.21
CA LEU A 39 15.73 7.65 -1.45
C LEU A 39 17.01 8.33 -2.01
N ILE A 40 16.94 8.98 -3.16
CA ILE A 40 18.06 9.65 -3.82
C ILE A 40 17.97 11.15 -3.55
N GLN A 41 18.82 11.65 -2.66
CA GLN A 41 18.85 13.09 -2.34
C GLN A 41 19.68 13.88 -3.35
N ASN A 42 20.79 13.31 -3.81
CA ASN A 42 21.69 13.93 -4.79
C ASN A 42 21.96 12.91 -5.89
N TYR A 43 21.26 13.05 -7.02
CA TYR A 43 21.50 12.19 -8.17
C TYR A 43 22.88 12.47 -8.77
N SER A 44 23.60 11.41 -9.14
CA SER A 44 24.90 11.48 -9.80
C SER A 44 24.99 10.40 -10.88
N GLU A 45 25.43 10.79 -12.09
CA GLU A 45 25.64 9.85 -13.20
C GLU A 45 26.78 8.86 -12.92
N ASP A 46 27.69 9.20 -12.00
CA ASP A 46 28.80 8.33 -11.61
C ASP A 46 28.40 7.28 -10.55
N THR A 47 27.16 7.33 -10.06
CA THR A 47 26.66 6.41 -9.03
C THR A 47 25.81 5.32 -9.66
N ALA A 48 26.16 4.06 -9.38
CA ALA A 48 25.35 2.92 -9.77
C ALA A 48 24.09 2.85 -8.89
N TYR A 49 22.92 2.83 -9.53
CA TYR A 49 21.64 2.72 -8.84
C TYR A 49 20.93 1.42 -9.18
N LEU A 50 20.28 0.86 -8.17
CA LEU A 50 19.41 -0.30 -8.29
C LEU A 50 17.96 0.19 -8.38
N LEU A 51 17.17 -0.45 -9.24
CA LEU A 51 15.72 -0.39 -9.17
C LEU A 51 15.21 -1.62 -8.43
N VAL A 52 14.63 -1.41 -7.26
CA VAL A 52 14.16 -2.48 -6.38
C VAL A 52 12.65 -2.35 -6.19
N GLN A 53 11.93 -3.45 -6.30
CA GLN A 53 10.54 -3.53 -5.87
C GLN A 53 10.46 -4.13 -4.48
N LEU A 54 9.95 -3.36 -3.54
CA LEU A 54 9.55 -3.80 -2.22
C LEU A 54 8.16 -4.42 -2.30
N ASN A 55 7.96 -5.58 -1.70
CA ASN A 55 6.68 -6.30 -1.65
C ASN A 55 6.22 -6.42 -0.18
N LEU A 56 5.71 -5.32 0.37
CA LEU A 56 5.42 -5.17 1.80
C LEU A 56 3.99 -5.59 2.08
N LYS A 57 3.83 -6.77 2.68
CA LYS A 57 2.52 -7.42 2.86
C LYS A 57 1.80 -7.08 4.16
N SER A 58 2.41 -6.30 5.05
CA SER A 58 1.83 -5.93 6.34
C SER A 58 2.34 -4.58 6.86
N ASP A 59 1.58 -3.95 7.76
CA ASP A 59 1.94 -2.68 8.38
C ASP A 59 3.24 -2.78 9.17
N SER A 60 3.50 -3.91 9.81
CA SER A 60 4.76 -4.15 10.52
C SER A 60 5.97 -4.13 9.58
N LEU A 61 5.83 -4.67 8.37
CA LEU A 61 6.90 -4.63 7.36
C LEU A 61 7.11 -3.22 6.84
N VAL A 62 6.02 -2.48 6.57
CA VAL A 62 6.10 -1.08 6.16
C VAL A 62 6.79 -0.24 7.21
N THR A 63 6.38 -0.38 8.47
CA THR A 63 6.97 0.33 9.61
C THR A 63 8.46 0.03 9.73
N ARG A 64 8.84 -1.26 9.68
CA ARG A 64 10.25 -1.66 9.75
C ARG A 64 11.10 -1.05 8.63
N VAL A 65 10.58 -1.05 7.41
CA VAL A 65 11.28 -0.42 6.29
C VAL A 65 11.35 1.09 6.48
N MET A 66 10.29 1.76 6.94
CA MET A 66 10.31 3.20 7.20
C MET A 66 11.24 3.59 8.36
N ASP A 67 11.41 2.74 9.37
CA ASP A 67 12.36 2.97 10.47
C ASP A 67 13.81 2.97 9.97
N SER A 68 14.12 2.12 8.98
CA SER A 68 15.45 2.02 8.39
C SER A 68 15.65 3.00 7.23
N LEU A 69 14.62 3.21 6.41
CA LEU A 69 14.64 4.01 5.20
C LEU A 69 13.52 5.07 5.26
N PRO A 70 13.64 6.08 6.14
CA PRO A 70 12.54 7.03 6.41
C PRO A 70 12.16 7.88 5.20
N LEU A 71 13.06 8.03 4.24
CA LEU A 71 12.82 8.76 2.99
C LEU A 71 12.14 7.90 1.91
N ALA A 72 11.81 6.64 2.18
CA ALA A 72 11.18 5.75 1.20
C ALA A 72 9.76 6.14 0.81
N GLN A 73 9.09 7.08 1.51
CA GLN A 73 7.75 7.58 1.16
C GLN A 73 6.73 6.45 0.89
N LEU A 74 6.58 5.51 1.83
CA LEU A 74 5.66 4.35 1.70
C LEU A 74 4.22 4.72 2.13
N ASN A 75 3.67 5.76 1.50
CA ASN A 75 2.47 6.47 1.96
C ASN A 75 1.17 5.63 1.93
N HIS A 76 1.16 4.51 1.21
CA HIS A 76 -0.06 3.73 0.95
C HIS A 76 -0.25 2.54 1.90
N GLY A 77 0.67 2.31 2.82
CA GLY A 77 0.63 1.16 3.72
C GLY A 77 1.12 -0.12 3.03
N PRO A 78 0.53 -1.30 3.31
CA PRO A 78 0.97 -2.56 2.71
C PRO A 78 0.70 -2.58 1.21
N ALA A 79 1.76 -2.59 0.42
CA ALA A 79 1.70 -2.57 -1.03
C ALA A 79 3.05 -2.97 -1.65
N SER A 80 3.09 -3.02 -2.97
CA SER A 80 4.34 -3.06 -3.73
C SER A 80 4.82 -1.66 -4.08
N TYR A 81 6.09 -1.39 -3.84
CA TYR A 81 6.72 -0.08 -4.09
C TYR A 81 7.97 -0.25 -4.91
N GLN A 82 8.10 0.50 -6.00
CA GLN A 82 9.35 0.58 -6.74
C GLN A 82 10.19 1.72 -6.16
N ARG A 83 11.43 1.42 -5.80
CA ARG A 83 12.38 2.38 -5.25
C ARG A 83 13.72 2.25 -5.94
N MET A 84 14.23 3.39 -6.36
CA MET A 84 15.59 3.57 -6.79
C MET A 84 16.46 3.80 -5.55
N MET A 85 17.58 3.11 -5.46
CA MET A 85 18.49 3.22 -4.32
C MET A 85 19.92 2.91 -4.75
N ASP A 86 20.90 3.53 -4.09
CA ASP A 86 22.31 3.15 -4.26
C ASP A 86 22.62 1.84 -3.52
N ILE A 87 23.82 1.31 -3.75
CA ILE A 87 24.30 0.07 -3.12
C ILE A 87 24.29 0.15 -1.59
N SER A 88 24.66 1.30 -1.01
CA SER A 88 24.75 1.45 0.44
C SER A 88 23.37 1.39 1.11
N THR A 89 22.38 2.00 0.45
CA THR A 89 20.98 2.02 0.85
C THR A 89 20.36 0.63 0.68
N PHE A 90 20.72 -0.08 -0.39
CA PHE A 90 20.29 -1.46 -0.60
C PHE A 90 20.86 -2.41 0.45
N ASN A 91 22.13 -2.31 0.81
CA ASN A 91 22.71 -3.12 1.89
C ASN A 91 21.92 -2.92 3.20
N ARG A 92 21.55 -1.68 3.51
CA ARG A 92 20.69 -1.37 4.66
C ARG A 92 19.30 -2.00 4.54
N LEU A 93 18.72 -2.07 3.34
CA LEU A 93 17.47 -2.79 3.09
C LEU A 93 17.63 -4.29 3.39
N GLU A 94 18.72 -4.91 2.94
CA GLU A 94 18.99 -6.33 3.17
C GLU A 94 19.18 -6.68 4.65
N GLU A 95 19.73 -5.74 5.43
CA GLU A 95 19.79 -5.86 6.90
C GLU A 95 18.42 -5.69 7.58
N THR A 96 17.48 -5.03 6.91
CA THR A 96 16.17 -4.65 7.46
C THR A 96 15.10 -5.71 7.19
N ILE A 97 15.05 -6.23 5.96
CA ILE A 97 14.06 -7.22 5.50
C ILE A 97 14.71 -8.31 4.65
N THR A 98 14.07 -9.47 4.59
CA THR A 98 14.58 -10.63 3.84
C THR A 98 14.13 -10.61 2.37
N SER A 99 14.85 -11.34 1.52
CA SER A 99 14.64 -11.43 0.07
C SER A 99 13.23 -11.83 -0.41
N PRO A 100 12.35 -12.52 0.35
CA PRO A 100 10.96 -12.71 -0.08
C PRO A 100 10.14 -11.41 -0.14
N PHE A 101 10.62 -10.33 0.48
CA PHE A 101 9.92 -9.05 0.60
C PHE A 101 10.50 -7.95 -0.29
N TYR A 102 11.51 -8.25 -1.11
CA TYR A 102 11.99 -7.35 -2.16
C TYR A 102 12.48 -8.13 -3.38
N GLN A 103 12.57 -7.46 -4.52
CA GLN A 103 13.19 -8.00 -5.72
C GLN A 103 13.96 -6.90 -6.44
N ILE A 104 15.14 -7.21 -6.94
CA ILE A 104 15.88 -6.30 -7.82
C ILE A 104 15.26 -6.42 -9.22
N ILE A 105 14.71 -5.32 -9.73
CA ILE A 105 14.16 -5.23 -11.09
C ILE A 105 15.30 -4.92 -12.08
N SER A 106 16.20 -4.00 -11.71
CA SER A 106 17.38 -3.66 -12.50
C SER A 106 18.56 -3.40 -11.57
N ALA A 107 19.71 -3.99 -11.90
CA ALA A 107 20.96 -3.81 -11.18
C ALA A 107 21.79 -2.61 -11.67
N ASP A 108 21.37 -1.98 -12.78
CA ASP A 108 22.05 -0.85 -13.42
C ASP A 108 21.01 0.13 -13.97
N TYR A 109 20.24 0.70 -13.05
CA TYR A 109 19.12 1.57 -13.37
C TYR A 109 19.58 3.01 -13.59
N HIS A 110 19.29 3.54 -14.76
CA HIS A 110 19.52 4.94 -15.10
C HIS A 110 18.19 5.68 -15.15
N LEU A 111 18.14 6.88 -14.57
CA LEU A 111 16.93 7.68 -14.60
C LEU A 111 16.64 8.08 -16.06
N PRO A 112 15.45 7.78 -16.61
CA PRO A 112 15.15 8.16 -17.99
C PRO A 112 15.02 9.69 -18.10
N ASN A 113 15.73 10.28 -19.06
CA ASN A 113 15.70 11.73 -19.36
C ASN A 113 14.31 12.23 -19.82
N SER A 114 13.43 11.32 -20.24
CA SER A 114 12.05 11.63 -20.61
C SER A 114 11.14 10.42 -20.35
N ARG A 115 9.95 10.64 -19.81
CA ARG A 115 8.90 9.63 -19.71
C ARG A 115 7.94 9.79 -20.88
N SER A 116 7.94 8.86 -21.82
CA SER A 116 6.92 8.79 -22.87
C SER A 116 5.66 8.14 -22.30
N PHE A 117 4.53 8.83 -22.37
CA PHE A 117 3.24 8.30 -21.96
C PHE A 117 2.32 8.25 -23.18
N TRP A 118 1.57 7.16 -23.29
CA TRP A 118 0.50 7.06 -24.29
C TRP A 118 -0.68 7.89 -23.78
N VAL A 119 -0.96 9.01 -24.43
CA VAL A 119 -2.19 9.79 -24.20
C VAL A 119 -3.18 9.42 -25.28
N GLN A 120 -4.30 8.84 -24.89
CA GLN A 120 -5.49 8.86 -25.73
C GLN A 120 -6.30 10.09 -25.36
N VAL A 121 -6.23 11.13 -26.20
CA VAL A 121 -7.09 12.32 -26.06
C VAL A 121 -8.41 11.99 -26.77
N HIS A 122 -9.50 11.95 -26.02
CA HIS A 122 -10.84 11.92 -26.59
C HIS A 122 -11.32 13.36 -26.78
N GLU A 123 -11.55 13.78 -28.03
CA GLU A 123 -12.19 15.06 -28.35
C GLU A 123 -13.70 14.92 -28.11
N GLY A 124 -14.22 15.58 -27.07
CA GLY A 124 -15.65 15.61 -26.76
C GLY A 124 -15.96 16.55 -25.59
N SER A 125 -17.09 17.26 -25.66
CA SER A 125 -17.57 18.17 -24.60
C SER A 125 -18.28 17.46 -23.44
N GLU A 126 -18.16 16.13 -23.35
CA GLU A 126 -19.01 15.30 -22.50
C GLU A 126 -18.22 14.82 -21.28
N THR A 127 -18.64 15.24 -20.09
CA THR A 127 -18.00 14.91 -18.80
C THR A 127 -18.45 13.57 -18.22
N GLN A 128 -19.30 12.82 -18.91
CA GLN A 128 -19.76 11.50 -18.49
C GLN A 128 -19.25 10.45 -19.47
N GLY A 129 -18.64 9.38 -18.92
CA GLY A 129 -18.03 8.32 -19.71
C GLY A 129 -19.02 7.69 -20.68
N THR A 130 -18.55 7.39 -21.89
CA THR A 130 -19.33 6.69 -22.90
C THR A 130 -19.36 5.21 -22.53
N TRP A 131 -20.52 4.70 -22.12
CA TRP A 131 -20.75 3.26 -22.06
C TRP A 131 -20.74 2.72 -23.48
N THR A 132 -20.00 1.64 -23.73
CA THR A 132 -20.09 0.88 -24.97
C THR A 132 -21.14 -0.21 -24.80
N ASP A 133 -21.99 -0.42 -25.81
CA ASP A 133 -23.09 -1.41 -25.83
C ASP A 133 -22.63 -2.87 -25.68
N ASP A 134 -21.32 -3.11 -25.58
CA ASP A 134 -20.69 -4.41 -25.38
C ASP A 134 -20.89 -4.97 -23.95
N GLU A 135 -21.47 -4.17 -23.04
CA GLU A 135 -21.80 -4.57 -21.66
C GLU A 135 -23.27 -4.96 -21.44
N ALA A 136 -24.04 -5.21 -22.52
CA ALA A 136 -25.43 -5.71 -22.49
C ALA A 136 -25.56 -7.24 -22.60
#